data_AF-A0A2J6I5B4-F1
#
_entry.id   AF-A0A2J6I5B4-F1
#
_cell.length_a   1.000
_cell.length_b   1.000
_cell.length_c   1.000
_cell.angle_alpha   90.00
_cell.angle_beta   90.00
_cell.angle_gamma   90.00
#
_symmetry.space_group_name_H-M   'P 1'
#
loop_
_entity.id
_entity.type
_entity.pdbx_description
1 polymer ?
#
loop_
_entity_poly.entity_id
_entity_poly.type
_entity_poly.pdbx_seq_one_letter_code
_entity_poly.pdbx_strand_id
1 'polypeptide(L)'
;RSGYKRKIGFEGGQMPLYRRVPKFGFKNINRKDYHGINIEVIQKLADEKKITTFTPEVFVENGLASKKDLIKILGMGELSATVEVSAHAFSKTASEAIESKGGKATKI
;
A
#
# COMPACT_ATOMS: atom_id res chain seq x y z
N ARG A 1 -47.06 -2.55 -5.69
CA ARG A 1 -47.39 -3.08 -7.03
C ARG A 1 -46.30 -4.07 -7.41
N SER A 2 -46.64 -5.21 -8.04
CA SER A 2 -45.63 -6.13 -8.57
C SER A 2 -44.67 -5.36 -9.48
N GLY A 3 -43.36 -5.53 -9.30
CA GLY A 3 -42.31 -4.83 -10.06
C GLY A 3 -41.84 -3.49 -9.50
N TYR A 4 -42.34 -3.01 -8.34
CA TYR A 4 -41.82 -1.78 -7.75
C TYR A 4 -40.40 -1.98 -7.19
N LYS A 5 -39.47 -1.10 -7.61
CA LYS A 5 -38.13 -0.96 -7.01
C LYS A 5 -37.91 0.48 -6.58
N ARG A 6 -37.44 0.66 -5.34
CA ARG A 6 -37.01 1.97 -4.85
C ARG A 6 -35.74 2.39 -5.59
N LYS A 7 -35.73 3.61 -6.15
CA LYS A 7 -34.53 4.19 -6.76
C LYS A 7 -33.49 4.51 -5.67
N ILE A 8 -32.25 4.10 -5.88
CA ILE A 8 -31.13 4.46 -4.99
C ILE A 8 -30.92 5.98 -5.09
N GLY A 9 -30.90 6.66 -3.94
CA GLY A 9 -30.78 8.12 -3.86
C GLY A 9 -32.10 8.90 -4.03
N PHE A 10 -33.27 8.24 -4.02
CA PHE A 10 -34.56 8.95 -3.99
C PHE A 10 -34.96 9.30 -2.55
N GLU A 11 -35.02 10.60 -2.23
CA GLU A 11 -35.33 11.15 -0.90
C GLU A 11 -36.80 11.62 -0.79
N GLY A 12 -37.73 10.94 -1.47
CA GLY A 12 -39.17 11.21 -1.32
C GLY A 12 -39.69 12.51 -1.92
N GLY A 13 -38.86 13.25 -2.68
CA GLY A 13 -39.22 14.52 -3.31
C GLY A 13 -38.21 15.65 -3.04
N GLN A 14 -37.39 15.51 -1.99
CA GLN A 14 -36.27 16.40 -1.73
C GLN A 14 -35.17 16.24 -2.79
N MET A 15 -34.41 17.31 -3.04
CA MET A 15 -33.19 17.25 -3.86
C MET A 15 -32.18 16.27 -3.23
N PRO A 16 -31.80 15.19 -3.92
CA PRO A 16 -30.88 14.19 -3.37
C PRO A 16 -29.49 14.75 -3.05
N LEU A 17 -28.83 14.15 -2.06
CA LEU A 17 -27.50 14.58 -1.62
C LEU A 17 -26.47 14.70 -2.76
N TYR A 18 -26.43 13.72 -3.67
CA TYR A 18 -25.48 13.71 -4.81
C TYR A 18 -25.72 14.83 -5.84
N ARG A 19 -26.84 15.55 -5.75
CA ARG A 19 -27.12 16.76 -6.53
C ARG A 19 -26.89 18.05 -5.74
N ARG A 20 -27.04 18.00 -4.41
CA ARG A 20 -26.81 19.15 -3.52
C ARG A 20 -25.32 19.44 -3.33
N VAL A 21 -24.49 18.41 -3.28
CA VAL A 21 -23.04 18.56 -3.09
C VAL A 21 -22.36 18.88 -4.43
N PRO A 22 -21.51 19.92 -4.51
CA PRO A 22 -20.79 20.23 -5.74
C PRO A 22 -19.78 19.12 -6.08
N LYS A 23 -19.53 18.92 -7.37
CA LYS A 23 -18.43 18.07 -7.83
C LYS A 23 -17.12 18.84 -7.64
N PHE A 24 -16.11 18.18 -7.10
CA PHE A 24 -14.79 18.78 -6.87
C PHE A 24 -13.66 17.83 -7.28
N GLY A 25 -12.51 18.41 -7.61
CA GLY A 25 -11.29 17.67 -7.97
C GLY A 25 -11.23 17.20 -9.43
N PHE A 26 -10.13 16.52 -9.75
CA PHE A 26 -9.89 15.89 -11.05
C PHE A 26 -9.12 14.58 -10.86
N LYS A 27 -9.17 13.68 -11.85
CA LYS A 27 -8.41 12.43 -11.85
C LYS A 27 -7.10 12.62 -12.61
N ASN A 28 -5.96 12.49 -11.93
CA ASN A 28 -4.65 12.52 -12.58
C ASN A 28 -4.43 11.26 -13.43
N ILE A 29 -4.11 11.45 -14.72
CA ILE A 29 -3.87 10.37 -15.69
C ILE A 29 -2.55 9.64 -15.38
N ASN A 30 -1.55 10.36 -14.87
CA ASN A 30 -0.20 9.83 -14.61
C ASN A 30 0.00 9.44 -13.15
N ARG A 31 -1.09 9.12 -12.42
CA ARG A 31 -1.01 8.70 -11.03
C ARG A 31 -0.28 7.36 -10.94
N LYS A 32 0.85 7.34 -10.23
CA LYS A 32 1.57 6.11 -9.86
C LYS A 32 1.08 5.63 -8.50
N ASP A 33 0.42 4.49 -8.48
CA ASP A 33 -0.04 3.87 -7.24
C ASP A 33 1.02 2.90 -6.73
N TYR A 34 1.39 3.08 -5.46
CA TYR A 34 2.32 2.20 -4.79
C TYR A 34 1.57 1.29 -3.81
N HIS A 35 1.93 0.02 -3.81
CA HIS A 35 1.58 -0.92 -2.77
C HIS A 35 2.49 -0.68 -1.55
N GLY A 36 1.89 -0.34 -0.42
CA GLY A 36 2.60 -0.04 0.82
C GLY A 36 2.87 -1.31 1.62
N ILE A 37 4.14 -1.62 1.88
CA ILE A 37 4.55 -2.74 2.74
C ILE A 37 5.24 -2.16 3.98
N ASN A 38 4.78 -2.55 5.17
CA ASN A 38 5.35 -2.08 6.42
C ASN A 38 6.55 -2.93 6.86
N ILE A 39 7.48 -2.31 7.57
CA ILE A 39 8.66 -2.96 8.12
C ILE A 39 8.30 -4.10 9.08
N GLU A 40 7.21 -4.00 9.85
CA GLU A 40 6.72 -5.09 10.70
C GLU A 40 6.46 -6.40 9.91
N VAL A 41 5.94 -6.27 8.68
CA VAL A 41 5.64 -7.42 7.81
C VAL A 41 6.94 -8.05 7.31
N ILE A 42 7.94 -7.22 7.02
CA ILE A 42 9.28 -7.68 6.63
C ILE A 42 9.93 -8.44 7.79
N GLN A 43 9.82 -7.92 9.01
CA GLN A 43 10.32 -8.59 10.21
C GLN A 43 9.68 -9.97 10.41
N LYS A 44 8.34 -10.06 10.32
CA LYS A 44 7.63 -11.34 10.42
C LYS A 44 8.11 -12.34 9.37
N LEU A 45 8.29 -11.91 8.13
CA LEU A 45 8.81 -12.77 7.07
C LEU A 45 10.27 -13.18 7.30
N ALA A 46 11.09 -12.26 7.83
CA ALA A 46 12.46 -12.57 8.18
C ALA A 46 12.51 -13.64 9.29
N ASP A 47 11.62 -13.57 10.28
CA ASP A 47 11.56 -14.56 11.37
C ASP A 47 11.01 -15.91 10.91
N GLU A 48 9.93 -15.92 10.13
CA GLU A 48 9.28 -17.14 9.66
C GLU A 48 10.10 -17.90 8.60
N LYS A 49 10.69 -17.17 7.65
CA LYS A 49 11.34 -17.76 6.47
C LYS A 49 12.86 -17.59 6.47
N LYS A 50 13.44 -16.92 7.46
CA LYS A 50 14.88 -16.65 7.58
C LYS A 50 15.46 -15.97 6.34
N ILE A 51 14.65 -15.15 5.68
CA ILE A 51 15.04 -14.39 4.49
C ILE A 51 15.73 -13.10 4.94
N THR A 52 16.94 -12.88 4.45
CA THR A 52 17.75 -11.68 4.73
C THR A 52 17.66 -10.66 3.60
N THR A 53 17.33 -11.10 2.38
CA THR A 53 17.31 -10.27 1.18
C THR A 53 15.91 -10.23 0.60
N PHE A 54 15.31 -9.04 0.58
CA PHE A 54 13.95 -8.80 0.10
C PHE A 54 14.01 -8.08 -1.25
N THR A 55 13.68 -8.81 -2.31
CA THR A 55 13.50 -8.25 -3.67
C THR A 55 12.02 -8.19 -4.04
N PRO A 56 11.63 -7.48 -5.12
CA PRO A 56 10.26 -7.47 -5.61
C PRO A 56 9.70 -8.89 -5.84
N GLU A 57 10.51 -9.83 -6.30
CA GLU A 57 10.12 -11.23 -6.50
C GLU A 57 9.74 -11.90 -5.18
N VAL A 58 10.54 -11.69 -4.13
CA VAL A 58 10.26 -12.21 -2.79
C VAL A 58 8.93 -11.68 -2.29
N PHE A 59 8.62 -10.40 -2.48
CA PHE A 59 7.32 -9.85 -2.09
C PHE A 59 6.16 -10.50 -2.85
N VAL A 60 6.34 -10.83 -4.13
CA VAL A 60 5.32 -11.50 -4.95
C VAL A 60 5.12 -12.96 -4.54
N GLU A 61 6.20 -13.72 -4.33
CA GLU A 61 6.12 -15.12 -3.90
C GLU A 61 5.45 -15.28 -2.53
N ASN A 62 5.60 -14.28 -1.67
CA ASN A 62 4.97 -14.23 -0.35
C ASN A 62 3.56 -13.62 -0.37
N GLY A 63 3.01 -13.29 -1.55
CA GLY A 63 1.66 -12.75 -1.70
C GLY A 63 1.48 -11.32 -1.17
N LEU A 64 2.58 -10.58 -0.96
CA LEU A 64 2.56 -9.20 -0.46
C LEU A 64 2.44 -8.14 -1.55
N ALA A 65 2.68 -8.51 -2.81
CA ALA A 65 2.52 -7.62 -3.95
C ALA A 65 2.19 -8.43 -5.21
N SER A 66 1.57 -7.80 -6.20
CA SER A 66 1.43 -8.40 -7.53
C SER A 66 2.66 -8.08 -8.39
N LYS A 67 2.92 -8.91 -9.41
CA LYS A 67 4.07 -8.74 -10.33
C LYS A 67 4.15 -7.36 -11.01
N LYS A 68 3.04 -6.64 -11.13
CA LYS A 68 2.95 -5.32 -11.79
C LYS A 68 2.87 -4.15 -10.82
N ASP A 69 2.83 -4.42 -9.52
CA ASP A 69 2.66 -3.37 -8.52
C ASP A 69 3.98 -2.64 -8.26
N LEU A 70 3.91 -1.32 -8.07
CA LEU A 70 5.04 -0.54 -7.58
C LEU A 70 5.09 -0.67 -6.06
N ILE A 71 6.21 -1.07 -5.50
CA ILE A 71 6.33 -1.36 -4.06
C ILE A 71 6.95 -0.16 -3.34
N LYS A 72 6.28 0.31 -2.28
CA LYS A 72 6.81 1.31 -1.36
C LYS A 72 6.93 0.75 0.05
N ILE A 73 8.12 0.83 0.64
CA ILE A 73 8.33 0.42 2.03
C ILE A 73 7.98 1.57 2.98
N LEU A 74 7.25 1.24 4.04
CA LEU A 74 6.69 2.15 5.03
C LEU A 74 7.19 1.79 6.44
N GLY A 75 7.46 2.81 7.25
CA GLY A 75 8.13 2.66 8.55
C GLY A 75 7.21 2.38 9.74
N MET A 76 6.18 1.56 9.57
CA MET A 76 5.33 1.15 10.70
C MET A 76 5.88 -0.14 11.33
N GLY A 77 6.02 -0.14 12.65
CA GLY A 77 6.54 -1.24 13.47
C GLY A 77 8.04 -1.19 13.70
N GLU A 78 8.58 -2.28 14.24
CA GLU A 78 10.00 -2.40 14.62
C GLU A 78 10.71 -3.44 13.76
N LEU A 79 11.98 -3.17 13.45
CA LEU A 79 12.90 -4.08 12.77
C LEU A 79 14.00 -4.47 13.73
N SER A 80 14.19 -5.76 13.96
CA SER A 80 15.29 -6.30 14.75
C SER A 80 16.32 -7.01 13.86
N ALA A 81 15.88 -7.60 12.75
CA ALA A 81 16.73 -8.29 11.80
C ALA A 81 17.48 -7.32 10.87
N THR A 82 18.74 -7.65 10.58
CA THR A 82 19.51 -6.97 9.52
C THR A 82 19.04 -7.50 8.17
N VAL A 83 18.35 -6.66 7.40
CA VAL A 83 17.76 -7.02 6.11
C VAL A 83 18.22 -6.08 4.99
N GLU A 84 18.41 -6.64 3.81
CA GLU A 84 18.65 -5.90 2.58
C GLU A 84 17.34 -5.83 1.78
N VAL A 85 16.81 -4.62 1.58
CA VAL A 85 15.51 -4.41 0.95
C VAL A 85 15.68 -3.64 -0.35
N SER A 86 15.19 -4.22 -1.44
CA SER A 86 15.16 -3.64 -2.77
C SER A 86 13.72 -3.34 -3.20
N ALA A 87 13.38 -2.06 -3.36
CA ALA A 87 12.01 -1.63 -3.69
C ALA A 87 11.98 -0.34 -4.54
N HIS A 88 10.81 0.02 -5.07
CA HIS A 88 10.64 1.17 -5.97
C HIS A 88 10.62 2.51 -5.21
N ALA A 89 10.22 2.49 -3.93
CA ALA A 89 10.21 3.67 -3.08
C ALA A 89 10.32 3.30 -1.59
N PHE A 90 10.79 4.26 -0.78
CA PHE A 90 10.90 4.15 0.67
C PHE A 90 10.32 5.41 1.32
N SER A 91 9.68 5.29 2.49
CA SER A 91 9.47 6.43 3.37
C SER A 91 10.75 6.77 4.12
N LYS A 92 10.92 8.03 4.53
CA LYS A 92 12.10 8.48 5.30
C LYS A 92 12.31 7.65 6.56
N THR A 93 11.23 7.46 7.31
CA THR A 93 11.22 6.61 8.51
C THR A 93 11.60 5.16 8.23
N ALA A 94 11.26 4.64 7.04
CA ALA A 94 11.60 3.26 6.68
C ALA A 94 13.07 3.10 6.33
N SER A 95 13.63 4.02 5.54
CA SER A 95 15.06 3.99 5.20
C SER A 95 15.92 4.13 6.45
N GLU A 96 15.57 5.06 7.34
CA GLU A 96 16.28 5.27 8.61
C GLU A 96 16.21 4.03 9.51
N ALA A 97 15.04 3.41 9.64
CA ALA A 97 14.87 2.19 10.44
C ALA A 97 15.70 1.02 9.89
N ILE A 98 15.76 0.83 8.58
CA ILE A 98 16.54 -0.24 7.94
C ILE A 98 18.06 0.01 8.11
N GLU A 99 18.51 1.24 7.84
CA GLU A 99 19.92 1.62 7.98
C GLU A 99 20.40 1.58 9.43
N SER A 100 19.54 1.95 10.39
CA SER A 100 19.87 1.90 11.83
C SER A 100 20.18 0.49 12.33
N LYS A 101 19.68 -0.54 11.64
CA LYS A 101 19.91 -1.96 11.95
C LYS A 101 21.04 -2.57 11.13
N GLY A 102 21.82 -1.73 10.43
CA GLY A 102 22.90 -2.15 9.54
C GLY A 102 22.42 -2.79 8.24
N GLY A 103 21.12 -2.68 7.93
CA GLY A 103 20.53 -3.15 6.67
C GLY A 103 20.79 -2.18 5.53
N LYS A 104 20.39 -2.58 4.32
CA LYS A 104 20.57 -1.77 3.11
C LYS A 104 19.25 -1.53 2.39
N ALA A 105 18.88 -0.27 2.18
CA ALA A 105 17.72 0.11 1.39
C ALA A 105 18.15 0.52 -0.03
N THR A 106 17.89 -0.34 -1.03
CA THR A 106 18.21 -0.07 -2.44
C THR A 106 16.95 0.31 -3.20
N LYS A 107 16.98 1.48 -3.84
CA LYS A 107 15.90 1.93 -4.72
C LYS A 107 16.14 1.46 -6.15
N ILE A 108 15.16 0.74 -6.73
CA ILE A 108 15.15 0.29 -8.13
C ILE A 108 14.24 1.20 -8.96
#